data_AF-A0A9E4RJC7-F1
#
_entry.id   AF-A0A9E4RJC7-F1
#
_cell.length_a   1.000
_cell.length_b   1.000
_cell.length_c   1.000
_cell.angle_alpha   90.00
_cell.angle_beta   90.00
_cell.angle_gamma   90.00
#
_symmetry.space_group_name_H-M   'P 1'
#
loop_
_entity.id
_entity.type
_entity.pdbx_description
1 polymer ?
#
loop_
_entity_poly.entity_id
_entity_poly.type
_entity_poly.pdbx_seq_one_letter_code
_entity_poly.pdbx_strand_id
1 'polypeptide(L)'
;TSVFVRSVSADVSAACEHCGSLDLKRLISRVAVHRSGDEGGFDEASLADVDENDPRSMAKWVRKMSKDMGEPMDAEMEGELERMEAGELADEADADDTFGDDFAGVD
;
A
#
# COMPACT_ATOMS: atom_id res chain seq x y z
N THR A 1 -30.40 -15.43 18.66
CA THR A 1 -30.81 -14.19 18.00
C THR A 1 -29.62 -13.47 17.39
N SER A 2 -29.53 -13.44 16.06
CA SER A 2 -28.60 -12.61 15.30
C SER A 2 -29.37 -11.77 14.29
N VAL A 3 -29.10 -10.47 14.22
CA VAL A 3 -29.77 -9.56 13.27
C VAL A 3 -28.70 -8.82 12.49
N PHE A 4 -28.75 -8.92 11.16
CA PHE A 4 -27.88 -8.13 10.29
C PHE A 4 -28.43 -6.71 10.15
N VAL A 5 -27.56 -5.72 10.34
CA VAL A 5 -27.88 -4.30 10.15
C VAL A 5 -26.84 -3.63 9.27
N ARG A 6 -27.30 -2.68 8.45
CA ARG A 6 -26.42 -1.95 7.51
C ARG A 6 -25.56 -0.89 8.18
N SER A 7 -25.99 -0.37 9.34
CA SER A 7 -25.25 0.64 10.09
C SER A 7 -25.18 0.31 11.57
N VAL A 8 -24.13 0.80 12.22
CA VAL A 8 -23.97 0.65 13.68
C VAL A 8 -25.03 1.46 14.43
N SER A 9 -25.50 2.58 13.88
CA SER A 9 -26.53 3.43 14.49
C SER A 9 -27.96 2.94 14.33
N ALA A 10 -28.21 1.88 13.54
CA ALA A 10 -29.55 1.37 13.35
C ALA A 10 -30.19 0.93 14.68
N ASP A 11 -31.41 1.38 14.94
CA ASP A 11 -32.27 0.85 15.99
C ASP A 11 -32.64 -0.61 15.68
N VAL A 12 -32.44 -1.50 16.65
CA VAL A 12 -32.73 -2.93 16.49
C VAL A 12 -33.62 -3.38 17.64
N SER A 13 -34.84 -3.79 17.31
CA SER A 13 -35.73 -4.51 18.22
C SER A 13 -35.65 -6.00 17.92
N ALA A 14 -35.14 -6.77 18.88
CA ALA A 14 -35.05 -8.21 18.76
C ALA A 14 -35.38 -8.87 20.11
N ALA A 15 -35.99 -10.05 20.06
CA ALA A 15 -36.21 -10.89 21.22
C ALA A 15 -35.30 -12.13 21.16
N CYS A 16 -34.97 -12.69 22.33
CA CYS A 16 -34.26 -13.96 22.38
C CYS A 16 -35.09 -15.07 21.73
N GLU A 17 -34.57 -15.75 20.71
CA GLU A 17 -35.26 -16.86 20.02
C GLU A 17 -35.46 -18.09 20.92
N HIS A 18 -34.75 -18.17 22.04
CA HIS A 18 -34.84 -19.28 22.99
C HIS A 18 -35.80 -19.02 24.16
N CYS A 19 -35.87 -17.79 24.67
CA CYS A 19 -36.65 -17.47 25.88
C CYS A 19 -37.57 -16.24 25.75
N GLY A 20 -37.58 -15.55 24.61
CA GLY A 20 -38.40 -14.37 24.37
C GLY A 20 -37.98 -13.10 25.11
N SER A 21 -36.88 -13.14 25.89
CA SER A 21 -36.39 -11.95 26.62
C SER A 21 -36.06 -10.79 25.69
N LEU A 22 -36.39 -9.57 26.12
CA LEU A 22 -36.03 -8.30 25.49
C LEU A 22 -34.77 -7.67 26.11
N ASP A 23 -34.29 -8.20 27.24
CA ASP A 23 -33.03 -7.77 27.87
C ASP A 23 -31.85 -8.39 27.13
N LEU A 24 -31.43 -7.72 26.05
CA LEU A 24 -30.34 -8.14 25.18
C LEU A 24 -29.20 -7.10 25.21
N LYS A 25 -27.96 -7.58 25.17
CA LYS A 25 -26.77 -6.75 24.95
C LYS A 25 -26.31 -6.88 23.51
N ARG A 26 -26.04 -5.74 22.87
CA ARG A 26 -25.52 -5.72 21.50
C ARG A 26 -24.07 -6.19 21.46
N LEU A 27 -23.79 -7.23 20.67
CA LEU A 27 -22.44 -7.67 20.35
C LEU A 27 -22.18 -7.43 18.87
N ILE A 28 -21.06 -6.79 18.56
CA ILE A 28 -20.65 -6.52 17.17
C ILE A 28 -19.86 -7.71 16.64
N SER A 29 -20.20 -8.19 15.45
CA SER A 29 -19.45 -9.25 14.78
C SER A 29 -18.00 -8.81 14.55
N ARG A 30 -17.05 -9.73 14.73
CA ARG A 30 -15.68 -9.51 14.28
C ARG A 30 -15.68 -9.51 12.75
N VAL A 31 -15.08 -8.48 12.16
CA VAL A 31 -14.90 -8.35 10.70
C VAL A 31 -13.43 -8.09 10.42
N ALA A 32 -12.92 -8.63 9.31
CA ALA A 32 -11.61 -8.30 8.78
C ALA A 32 -11.81 -7.33 7.61
N VAL A 33 -11.10 -6.20 7.62
CA VAL A 33 -11.08 -5.25 6.50
C VAL A 33 -9.82 -5.53 5.70
N HIS A 34 -9.98 -5.96 4.46
CA HIS A 34 -8.86 -6.03 3.52
C HIS A 34 -8.66 -4.65 2.90
N ARG A 35 -7.52 -4.03 3.18
CA ARG A 35 -7.10 -2.80 2.49
C ARG A 35 -6.40 -3.23 1.20
N SER A 36 -6.98 -2.93 0.05
CA SER A 36 -6.25 -2.98 -1.22
C SER A 36 -5.24 -1.84 -1.24
N GLY A 37 -3.96 -2.16 -1.41
CA GLY A 37 -2.82 -1.26 -1.25
C GLY A 37 -2.93 0.04 -2.05
N ASP A 38 -2.93 1.15 -1.33
CA ASP A 38 -2.48 2.45 -1.80
C ASP A 38 -1.99 3.19 -0.54
N GLU A 39 -0.78 2.83 -0.12
CA GLU A 39 0.00 3.58 0.85
C GLU A 39 0.78 4.65 0.08
N GLY A 40 0.03 5.58 -0.52
CA GLY A 40 0.56 6.76 -1.17
C GLY A 40 1.07 7.73 -0.12
N GLY A 41 2.37 7.71 0.08
CA GLY A 41 3.07 8.48 1.08
C GLY A 41 4.39 7.80 1.37
N PHE A 42 5.48 8.56 1.24
CA PHE A 42 6.82 8.16 1.65
C PHE A 42 6.85 7.84 3.15
N ASP A 43 6.45 6.62 3.50
CA ASP A 43 6.59 6.08 4.83
C ASP A 43 8.04 5.60 4.95
N GLU A 44 8.78 6.16 5.90
CA GLU A 44 10.18 5.79 6.14
C GLU A 44 10.31 4.30 6.49
N ALA A 45 9.24 3.64 6.95
CA ALA A 45 9.21 2.19 7.13
C ALA A 45 9.12 1.41 5.81
N SER A 46 8.68 2.03 4.70
CA SER A 46 8.74 1.43 3.36
C SER A 46 10.17 1.35 2.84
N LEU A 47 11.10 2.15 3.36
CA LEU A 47 12.55 2.02 3.06
C LEU A 47 13.17 0.85 3.83
N ALA A 48 12.64 0.52 5.01
CA ALA A 48 13.14 -0.59 5.83
C ALA A 48 12.84 -1.98 5.24
N ASP A 49 11.93 -2.07 4.26
CA ASP A 49 11.58 -3.30 3.54
C ASP A 49 12.35 -3.46 2.21
N VAL A 50 13.19 -2.47 1.83
CA VAL A 50 13.98 -2.52 0.60
C VAL A 50 15.29 -3.29 0.84
N ASP A 51 15.52 -4.35 0.10
CA ASP A 51 16.82 -5.03 0.02
C ASP A 51 17.69 -4.38 -1.07
N GLU A 52 18.72 -3.65 -0.65
CA GLU A 52 19.71 -3.01 -1.53
C GLU A 52 20.53 -4.01 -2.36
N ASN A 53 20.52 -5.30 -2.00
CA ASN A 53 21.23 -6.34 -2.73
C ASN A 53 20.34 -7.06 -3.75
N ASP A 54 19.04 -6.76 -3.80
CA ASP A 54 18.08 -7.33 -4.75
C ASP A 54 17.59 -6.26 -5.75
N PRO A 55 18.00 -6.34 -7.04
CA PRO A 55 17.58 -5.38 -8.05
C PRO A 55 16.04 -5.33 -8.21
N ARG A 56 15.35 -6.44 -7.95
CA ARG A 56 13.88 -6.49 -8.01
C ARG A 56 13.22 -5.72 -6.86
N SER A 57 13.88 -5.69 -5.70
CA SER A 57 13.42 -4.94 -4.53
C SER A 57 13.59 -3.44 -4.78
N MET A 58 14.74 -3.04 -5.31
CA MET A 58 14.99 -1.65 -5.69
C MET A 58 14.03 -1.17 -6.78
N ALA A 59 13.79 -1.96 -7.83
CA ALA A 59 12.87 -1.58 -8.91
C ALA A 59 11.43 -1.32 -8.41
N LYS A 60 10.94 -2.15 -7.49
CA LYS A 60 9.62 -1.94 -6.86
C LYS A 60 9.58 -0.66 -6.05
N TRP A 61 10.66 -0.34 -5.33
CA TRP A 61 10.75 0.89 -4.56
C TRP A 61 10.72 2.12 -5.47
N VAL A 62 11.52 2.13 -6.55
CA VAL A 62 11.55 3.23 -7.53
C VAL A 62 10.19 3.42 -8.20
N ARG A 63 9.52 2.33 -8.59
CA ARG A 63 8.18 2.39 -9.20
C ARG A 63 7.11 2.91 -8.23
N LYS A 64 7.22 2.58 -6.94
CA LYS A 64 6.36 3.13 -5.89
C LYS A 64 6.66 4.62 -5.67
N MET A 65 7.92 5.00 -5.59
CA MET A 65 8.38 6.39 -5.44
C MET A 65 7.92 7.29 -6.60
N SER A 66 8.08 6.86 -7.87
CA SER A 66 7.59 7.62 -9.03
C SER A 66 6.06 7.79 -8.99
N LYS A 67 5.33 6.73 -8.65
CA LYS A 67 3.86 6.80 -8.53
C LYS A 67 3.43 7.80 -7.44
N ASP A 68 4.15 7.83 -6.31
CA ASP A 68 3.86 8.70 -5.17
C ASP A 68 4.28 10.16 -5.43
N MET A 69 5.40 10.39 -6.13
CA MET A 69 5.84 11.72 -6.54
C MET A 69 4.98 12.31 -7.67
N GLY A 70 4.23 11.46 -8.39
CA GLY A 70 3.34 11.88 -9.46
C GLY A 70 4.08 12.30 -10.74
N GLU A 71 5.37 12.00 -10.82
CA GLU A 71 6.20 12.28 -11.98
C GLU A 71 6.25 11.05 -12.89
N PRO A 72 5.88 11.19 -14.18
CA PRO A 72 5.91 10.08 -15.11
C PRO A 72 7.36 9.66 -15.36
N MET A 73 7.60 8.36 -15.31
CA MET A 73 8.89 7.80 -15.71
C MET A 73 9.08 8.01 -17.21
N ASP A 74 10.29 8.38 -17.62
CA ASP A 74 10.64 8.40 -19.03
C ASP A 74 10.85 6.97 -19.57
N ALA A 75 10.97 6.85 -20.89
CA ALA A 75 11.11 5.55 -21.54
C ALA A 75 12.45 4.86 -21.23
N GLU A 76 13.46 5.62 -20.79
CA GLU A 76 14.78 5.11 -20.44
C GLU A 76 14.75 4.45 -19.06
N MET A 77 14.21 5.15 -18.06
CA MET A 77 14.00 4.64 -16.71
C MET A 77 13.03 3.46 -16.69
N GLU A 78 11.97 3.46 -17.52
CA GLU A 78 11.07 2.30 -17.65
C GLU A 78 11.80 1.05 -18.15
N GLY A 79 12.68 1.19 -19.15
CA GLY A 79 13.45 0.07 -19.71
C GLY A 79 14.50 -0.46 -18.73
N GLU A 80 15.09 0.43 -17.92
CA GLU A 80 16.00 0.04 -16.85
C GLU A 80 15.29 -0.69 -15.70
N LEU A 81 14.13 -0.20 -15.27
CA LEU A 81 13.31 -0.89 -14.27
C LEU A 81 12.88 -2.27 -14.75
N GLU A 82 12.57 -2.45 -16.03
CA GLU A 82 12.23 -3.76 -16.59
C GLU A 82 13.43 -4.75 -16.51
N ARG A 83 14.66 -4.27 -16.75
CA ARG A 83 15.89 -5.08 -16.56
C ARG A 83 16.12 -5.45 -15.10
N MET A 84 15.94 -4.50 -14.18
CA MET A 84 16.05 -4.77 -12.75
C MET A 84 14.96 -5.74 -12.25
N GLU A 85 13.74 -5.61 -12.76
CA GLU A 85 12.64 -6.56 -12.53
C GLU A 85 12.93 -7.95 -13.14
N ALA A 86 13.75 -8.04 -14.19
CA ALA A 86 14.26 -9.29 -14.73
C ALA A 86 15.39 -9.91 -13.87
N GLY A 87 15.98 -9.14 -12.96
CA GLY A 87 17.05 -9.58 -12.04
C GLY A 87 18.46 -9.24 -12.51
N GLU A 88 18.58 -8.30 -13.47
CA GLU A 88 19.86 -7.72 -13.86
C GLU A 88 20.21 -6.60 -12.86
N LEU A 89 21.43 -6.61 -12.33
CA LEU A 89 21.91 -5.53 -11.47
C LEU A 89 22.12 -4.28 -12.34
N ALA A 90 21.56 -3.15 -11.93
CA ALA A 90 21.93 -1.85 -12.49
C ALA A 90 23.39 -1.55 -12.15
N ASP A 91 24.13 -0.95 -13.08
CA ASP A 91 25.50 -0.52 -12.79
C ASP A 91 25.42 0.70 -11.85
N GLU A 92 26.35 0.85 -10.90
CA GLU A 92 26.31 1.94 -9.90
C GLU A 92 26.30 3.36 -10.53
N ALA A 93 26.72 3.47 -11.81
CA ALA A 93 26.67 4.69 -12.59
C ALA A 93 25.25 5.04 -13.09
N ASP A 94 24.41 4.05 -13.39
CA ASP A 94 23.08 4.27 -13.97
C ASP A 94 22.09 4.82 -12.92
N ALA A 95 22.26 4.45 -11.64
CA ALA A 95 21.46 4.98 -10.55
C ALA A 95 21.78 6.46 -10.24
N ASP A 96 23.05 6.87 -10.29
CA ASP A 96 23.45 8.27 -10.01
C ASP A 96 22.99 9.23 -11.13
N ASP A 97 23.08 8.81 -12.40
CA ASP A 97 22.59 9.61 -13.54
C ASP A 97 21.05 9.72 -13.56
N THR A 98 20.32 8.67 -13.15
CA THR A 98 18.84 8.66 -13.17
C THR A 98 18.21 9.39 -11.98
N PHE A 99 18.84 9.38 -10.80
CA PHE A 99 18.34 10.07 -9.60
C PHE A 99 19.01 11.44 -9.34
N GLY A 100 20.14 11.72 -10.01
CA GLY A 100 20.96 12.91 -9.78
C GLY A 100 20.62 14.13 -10.64
N ASP A 101 20.05 13.95 -11.85
CA ASP A 101 19.86 15.08 -12.78
C ASP A 101 18.63 15.95 -12.44
N ASP A 102 17.62 15.43 -11.72
CA ASP A 102 16.43 16.21 -11.30
C ASP A 102 16.55 16.91 -9.93
N PHE A 103 17.56 16.58 -9.10
CA PHE A 103 17.80 17.29 -7.81
C PHE A 103 18.88 18.37 -7.91
N ALA A 104 19.66 18.42 -9.00
CA ALA A 104 20.66 19.46 -9.26
C ALA A 104 20.03 20.72 -9.91
N GLY A 105 18.94 21.21 -9.33
CA GLY A 105 18.19 22.36 -9.82
C GLY A 105 17.71 23.29 -8.70
N VAL A 106 18.51 23.51 -7.66
CA VAL A 106 18.28 24.59 -6.68
C VAL A 106 19.37 25.67 -6.81
N ASP A 107 19.03 26.73 -7.55
CA ASP A 107 19.53 28.09 -7.32
C ASP A 107 18.30 29.02 -7.16
#